data_AF-A0A6A5GEG6-F1
#
_entry.id   AF-A0A6A5GEG6-F1
#
_cell.length_a   1.000
_cell.length_b   1.000
_cell.length_c   1.000
_cell.angle_alpha   90.00
_cell.angle_beta   90.00
_cell.angle_gamma   90.00
#
_symmetry.space_group_name_H-M   'P 1'
#
loop_
_entity.id
_entity.type
_entity.pdbx_description
1 polymer ?
#
loop_
_entity_poly.entity_id
_entity_poly.type
_entity_poly.pdbx_seq_one_letter_code
_entity_poly.pdbx_strand_id
1 'polypeptide(L)'
;MLRNQFHLHFTYQSEKEPVYPDKLTRILQNGAPSLEVQLKHAWNPNDCPKDISVKTDNPLTFHRNPIAESTHGIRGKQGSVVNSTYGKSIGQGTKGEQLQ
;
A
#
# COMPACT_ATOMS: atom_id res chain seq x y z
N MET A 1 -6.77 14.28 52.15
CA MET A 1 -6.22 14.41 50.79
C MET A 1 -5.81 13.02 50.32
N LEU A 2 -6.65 12.35 49.52
CA LEU A 2 -6.37 11.00 49.03
C LEU A 2 -5.87 11.11 47.59
N ARG A 3 -4.59 10.79 47.38
CA ARG A 3 -4.00 10.68 46.03
C ARG A 3 -4.43 9.33 45.44
N ASN A 4 -5.31 9.38 44.44
CA ASN A 4 -5.64 8.22 43.60
C ASN A 4 -4.36 7.70 42.92
N GLN A 5 -3.93 6.51 43.31
CA GLN A 5 -2.93 5.73 42.58
C GLN A 5 -3.64 4.76 41.65
N PHE A 6 -3.84 5.17 40.40
CA PHE A 6 -4.09 4.24 39.30
C PHE A 6 -3.19 4.64 38.12
N HIS A 7 -1.88 4.48 38.29
CA HIS A 7 -0.94 4.43 37.18
C HIS A 7 -0.92 2.99 36.67
N LEU A 8 -1.81 2.65 35.75
CA LEU A 8 -1.67 1.44 34.94
C LEU A 8 -0.51 1.67 33.97
N HIS A 9 0.70 1.27 34.38
CA HIS A 9 1.81 1.09 33.45
C HIS A 9 1.50 -0.12 32.57
N PHE A 10 0.84 0.11 31.43
CA PHE A 10 0.84 -0.85 30.33
C PHE A 10 2.18 -0.71 29.60
N THR A 11 3.24 -1.27 30.18
CA THR A 11 4.50 -1.41 29.45
C THR A 11 4.32 -2.54 28.44
N TYR A 12 4.16 -2.18 27.17
CA TYR A 12 4.32 -3.13 26.08
C TYR A 12 5.73 -3.70 26.19
N GLN A 13 5.85 -4.97 26.59
CA GLN A 13 7.13 -5.69 26.65
C GLN A 13 7.65 -5.88 25.21
N SER A 14 8.40 -4.89 24.73
CA SER A 14 8.93 -4.75 23.37
C SER A 14 10.18 -5.62 23.10
N GLU A 15 10.47 -6.63 23.92
CA GLU A 15 11.76 -7.35 23.86
C GLU A 15 11.72 -8.65 23.03
N LYS A 16 10.55 -9.08 22.54
CA LYS A 16 10.45 -10.26 21.66
C LYS A 16 10.32 -9.83 20.21
N GLU A 17 11.26 -10.28 19.38
CA GLU A 17 11.16 -10.17 17.93
C GLU A 17 9.80 -10.73 17.46
N PRO A 18 9.08 -10.03 16.57
CA PRO A 18 7.77 -10.45 16.09
C PRO A 18 7.88 -11.77 15.31
N VAL A 19 7.06 -12.75 15.65
CA VAL A 19 6.95 -14.01 14.90
C VAL A 19 5.95 -13.83 13.76
N TYR A 20 6.42 -13.93 12.51
CA TYR A 20 5.59 -13.80 11.31
C TYR A 20 5.21 -15.19 10.74
N PRO A 21 4.06 -15.32 10.07
CA PRO A 21 3.75 -16.52 9.28
C PRO A 21 4.81 -16.78 8.21
N ASP A 22 5.16 -18.05 7.96
CA ASP A 22 6.26 -18.46 7.06
C ASP A 22 6.21 -17.80 5.68
N LYS A 23 5.01 -17.68 5.10
CA LYS A 23 4.82 -17.04 3.79
C LYS A 23 5.23 -15.57 3.83
N LEU A 24 4.89 -14.84 4.89
CA LEU A 24 5.27 -13.44 5.05
C LEU A 24 6.78 -13.32 5.27
N THR A 25 7.36 -14.17 6.14
CA THR A 25 8.82 -14.23 6.37
C THR A 25 9.58 -14.39 5.07
N ARG A 26 9.15 -15.32 4.21
CA ARG A 26 9.77 -15.54 2.89
C ARG A 26 9.62 -14.34 1.95
N ILE A 27 8.48 -13.65 1.96
CA ILE A 27 8.26 -12.46 1.13
C ILE A 27 9.22 -11.34 1.56
N LEU A 28 9.37 -11.11 2.86
CA LEU A 28 10.24 -10.06 3.40
C LEU A 28 11.72 -10.32 3.08
N GLN A 29 12.15 -11.58 3.04
CA GLN A 29 13.53 -11.98 2.67
C GLN A 29 13.89 -11.69 1.22
N ASN A 30 12.92 -11.53 0.32
CA ASN A 30 13.19 -11.24 -1.10
C ASN A 30 13.67 -9.81 -1.35
N GLY A 31 13.69 -8.95 -0.32
CA GLY A 31 14.06 -7.54 -0.43
C GLY A 31 12.95 -6.68 -1.04
N ALA A 32 13.21 -5.38 -1.15
CA ALA A 32 12.27 -4.43 -1.73
C ALA A 32 12.17 -4.62 -3.26
N PRO A 33 10.97 -4.48 -3.85
CA PRO A 33 10.79 -4.54 -5.30
C PRO A 33 11.49 -3.36 -6.00
N SER A 34 11.79 -3.51 -7.29
CA SER A 34 12.36 -2.42 -8.09
C SER A 34 11.44 -1.20 -8.16
N LEU A 35 12.03 -0.02 -8.41
CA LEU A 35 11.26 1.23 -8.54
C LEU A 35 10.17 1.13 -9.61
N GLU A 36 10.44 0.44 -10.72
CA GLU A 36 9.45 0.23 -11.78
C GLU A 36 8.20 -0.50 -11.25
N VAL A 37 8.39 -1.56 -10.46
CA VAL A 37 7.27 -2.29 -9.83
C VAL A 37 6.55 -1.41 -8.82
N GLN A 38 7.29 -0.67 -7.99
CA GLN A 38 6.68 0.27 -7.04
C GLN A 38 5.80 1.31 -7.76
N LEU A 39 6.26 1.87 -8.89
CA LEU A 39 5.51 2.87 -9.67
C LEU A 39 4.27 2.29 -10.36
N LYS A 40 4.30 1.02 -10.76
CA LYS A 40 3.12 0.28 -11.26
C LYS A 40 2.05 0.11 -10.19
N HIS A 41 2.45 -0.05 -8.92
CA HIS A 41 1.54 -0.21 -7.79
C HIS A 41 1.32 1.08 -6.98
N ALA A 42 1.83 2.23 -7.45
CA ALA A 42 1.70 3.53 -6.81
C ALA A 42 0.24 4.02 -6.75
N TRP A 43 0.03 5.20 -6.15
CA TRP A 43 -1.28 5.85 -6.08
C TRP A 43 -1.85 6.13 -7.48
N ASN A 44 -3.17 5.99 -7.61
CA ASN A 44 -3.86 6.23 -8.87
C ASN A 44 -4.35 7.68 -8.96
N PRO A 45 -3.73 8.56 -9.78
CA PRO A 45 -4.18 9.94 -9.92
C PRO A 45 -5.56 10.06 -10.59
N ASN A 46 -5.98 9.06 -11.38
CA ASN A 46 -7.29 9.05 -12.03
C ASN A 46 -8.42 8.58 -11.08
N ASP A 47 -8.07 8.12 -9.89
CA ASP A 47 -8.98 7.59 -8.88
C ASP A 47 -8.69 8.23 -7.52
N CYS A 48 -8.74 9.56 -7.55
CA CYS A 48 -8.31 10.44 -6.48
C CYS A 48 -9.38 11.51 -6.21
N PRO A 49 -9.77 11.75 -4.94
CA PRO A 49 -10.61 12.89 -4.59
C PRO A 49 -9.97 14.22 -4.98
N LYS A 50 -10.78 15.26 -5.19
CA LYS A 50 -10.31 16.61 -5.61
C LYS A 50 -9.31 17.25 -4.65
N ASP A 51 -9.40 16.91 -3.36
CA ASP A 51 -8.59 17.48 -2.29
C ASP A 51 -7.29 16.71 -2.01
N ILE A 52 -7.03 15.67 -2.79
CA ILE A 52 -5.77 14.95 -2.82
C ILE A 52 -5.15 15.10 -4.21
N SER A 53 -3.84 15.29 -4.27
CA SER A 53 -3.07 15.26 -5.52
C SER A 53 -1.88 14.32 -5.40
N VAL A 54 -1.63 13.51 -6.44
CA VAL A 54 -0.40 12.71 -6.51
C VAL A 54 0.73 13.61 -7.02
N LYS A 55 1.88 13.58 -6.35
CA LYS A 55 3.04 14.39 -6.72
C LYS A 55 3.61 13.92 -8.07
N THR A 56 3.82 14.83 -9.01
CA THR A 56 4.35 14.49 -10.35
C THR A 56 5.84 14.16 -10.33
N ASP A 57 6.61 14.78 -9.42
CA ASP A 57 8.03 14.51 -9.16
C ASP A 57 8.25 13.21 -8.36
N ASN A 58 7.25 12.79 -7.56
CA ASN A 58 7.31 11.56 -6.76
C ASN A 58 5.94 10.86 -6.71
N PRO A 59 5.62 10.01 -7.69
CA PRO A 59 4.30 9.35 -7.78
C PRO A 59 3.97 8.39 -6.62
N LEU A 60 4.93 8.08 -5.74
CA LEU A 60 4.71 7.28 -4.53
C LEU A 60 4.13 8.10 -3.37
N THR A 61 4.00 9.42 -3.53
CA THR A 61 3.52 10.35 -2.51
C THR A 61 2.31 11.13 -3.02
N PHE A 62 1.32 11.32 -2.16
CA PHE A 62 0.22 12.25 -2.39
C PHE A 62 0.28 13.41 -1.40
N HIS A 63 -0.30 14.54 -1.79
CA HIS A 63 -0.53 15.71 -0.97
C HIS A 63 -2.03 15.84 -0.71
N ARG A 64 -2.42 16.18 0.53
CA ARG A 64 -3.81 16.47 0.91
C ARG A 64 -3.94 17.95 1.28
N ASN A 65 -4.94 18.63 0.72
CA ASN A 65 -5.22 20.02 1.06
C ASN A 65 -5.71 20.15 2.52
N PRO A 66 -5.30 21.20 3.27
CA PRO A 66 -5.66 21.37 4.68
C PRO A 66 -7.11 21.86 4.82
N ILE A 67 -8.07 20.95 4.69
CA ILE A 67 -9.51 21.23 4.85
C ILE A 67 -9.97 20.67 6.21
N ALA A 68 -10.57 21.55 7.02
CA ALA A 68 -11.13 21.19 8.32
C ALA A 68 -12.27 20.17 8.18
N GLU A 69 -12.44 19.31 9.18
CA GLU A 69 -13.56 18.35 9.30
C GLU A 69 -13.78 17.46 8.06
N SER A 70 -12.72 17.12 7.32
CA SER A 70 -12.79 16.29 6.12
C SER A 70 -11.93 15.03 6.20
N THR A 71 -12.44 13.93 5.67
CA THR A 71 -11.74 12.63 5.58
C THR A 71 -11.69 12.19 4.13
N HIS A 72 -10.51 11.73 3.69
CA HIS A 72 -10.26 11.35 2.30
C HIS A 72 -9.49 10.02 2.23
N GLY A 73 -9.63 9.31 1.11
CA GLY A 73 -8.87 8.10 0.80
C GLY A 73 -8.51 8.06 -0.68
N ILE A 74 -7.44 7.35 -1.02
CA ILE A 74 -6.94 7.18 -2.38
C ILE A 74 -6.57 5.71 -2.61
N ARG A 75 -6.86 5.16 -3.79
CA ARG A 75 -6.52 3.77 -4.15
C ARG A 75 -5.19 3.71 -4.91
N GLY A 76 -4.52 2.55 -4.81
CA GLY A 76 -3.42 2.20 -5.70
C GLY A 76 -3.91 1.93 -7.13
N LYS A 77 -3.01 1.99 -8.11
CA LYS A 77 -3.32 1.74 -9.53
C LYS A 77 -3.78 0.30 -9.81
N GLN A 78 -3.30 -0.67 -9.03
CA GLN A 78 -3.53 -2.08 -9.28
C GLN A 78 -4.38 -2.72 -8.16
N GLY A 79 -5.47 -3.38 -8.55
CA GLY A 79 -6.25 -4.23 -7.66
C GLY A 79 -5.59 -5.60 -7.46
N SER A 80 -5.54 -6.06 -6.21
CA SER A 80 -5.10 -7.42 -5.86
C SER A 80 -6.31 -8.35 -5.82
N VAL A 81 -6.47 -9.20 -6.83
CA VAL A 81 -7.48 -10.27 -6.82
C VAL A 81 -6.87 -11.56 -6.25
N VAL A 82 -7.63 -12.29 -5.44
CA VAL A 82 -7.20 -13.58 -4.89
C VAL A 82 -7.15 -14.63 -6.00
N ASN A 83 -6.00 -14.70 -6.67
CA ASN A 83 -5.51 -15.84 -7.42
C ASN A 83 -3.98 -15.72 -7.43
N SER A 84 -3.36 -16.19 -6.35
CA SER A 84 -1.91 -16.35 -6.24
C SER A 84 -1.43 -17.46 -7.19
N THR A 85 -1.58 -17.27 -8.51
CA THR A 85 -0.85 -18.05 -9.51
C THR A 85 0.46 -17.31 -9.80
N TYR A 86 1.47 -17.64 -8.99
CA TYR A 86 2.85 -17.51 -9.41
C TYR A 86 2.96 -18.21 -10.79
N GLY A 87 3.19 -17.45 -11.87
CA GLY A 87 3.53 -18.03 -13.17
C GLY A 87 2.64 -17.72 -14.40
N LYS A 88 1.91 -16.61 -14.48
CA LYS A 88 1.46 -16.12 -15.81
C LYS A 88 2.51 -15.16 -16.39
N SER A 89 3.30 -15.68 -17.32
CA SER A 89 4.04 -14.88 -18.29
C SER A 89 3.07 -13.89 -18.93
N ILE A 90 3.41 -12.61 -18.83
CA ILE A 90 2.70 -11.53 -19.52
C ILE A 90 2.93 -11.68 -21.02
N GLY A 91 2.10 -12.49 -21.67
CA GLY A 91 1.96 -12.52 -23.12
C GLY A 91 1.47 -11.16 -23.60
N GLN A 92 2.25 -10.56 -24.49
CA GLN A 92 1.87 -9.37 -25.24
C GLN A 92 0.54 -9.62 -25.96
N GLY A 93 -0.44 -8.75 -25.77
CA GLY A 93 -1.69 -8.80 -26.52
C GLY A 93 -1.42 -8.47 -27.98
N THR A 94 -1.50 -9.49 -28.84
CA THR A 94 -1.65 -9.29 -30.28
C THR A 94 -3.04 -8.69 -30.54
N LYS A 95 -3.04 -7.60 -31.32
CA LYS A 95 -4.26 -6.91 -31.78
C LYS A 95 -5.15 -7.92 -32.51
N GLY A 96 -6.42 -8.00 -32.12
CA GLY A 96 -7.43 -8.68 -32.90
C GLY A 96 -7.63 -7.93 -34.21
N GLU A 97 -7.13 -8.50 -35.31
CA GLU A 97 -7.66 -8.28 -36.64
C GLU A 97 -9.13 -8.72 -36.65
N GLN A 98 -10.04 -7.81 -36.96
CA GLN A 98 -11.34 -8.19 -37.49
C GLN A 98 -11.24 -8.14 -39.01
N LEU A 99 -11.09 -9.31 -39.59
CA LEU A 99 -11.25 -9.59 -41.01
C LEU A 99 -12.74 -9.49 -41.38
N GLN A 100 -12.98 -8.71 -42.44
CA GLN A 100 -14.13 -8.64 -43.36
C GLN A 100 -15.55 -8.78 -42.81
#